data_AF-A0A3C0YAI4-F1
#
_entry.id   AF-A0A3C0YAI4-F1
#
_cell.length_a   1.000
_cell.length_b   1.000
_cell.length_c   1.000
_cell.angle_alpha   90.00
_cell.angle_beta   90.00
_cell.angle_gamma   90.00
#
_symmetry.space_group_name_H-M   'P 1'
#
loop_
_entity.id
_entity.type
_entity.pdbx_description
1 polymer ?
#
loop_
_entity_poly.entity_id
_entity_poly.type
_entity_poly.pdbx_seq_one_letter_code
_entity_poly.pdbx_strand_id
1 'polypeptide(L)'
;GLELRFMGSNSDLQQGDLLTTSGIDGIYPAGLPVARISRIERRPESTFAKIYCVPLALVTGARQVIVVKPVSSQIPPRPGSAAPDDRVIRAKKGASK
;
A
#
# COMPACT_ATOMS: atom_id res chain seq x y z
N GLY A 1 18.86 -5.84 -6.38
CA GLY A 1 18.68 -5.06 -5.14
C GLY A 1 17.23 -4.69 -4.97
N LEU A 2 16.82 -4.25 -3.78
CA LEU A 2 15.44 -3.82 -3.52
C LEU A 2 15.34 -2.29 -3.67
N GLU A 3 14.20 -1.80 -4.16
CA GLU A 3 13.97 -0.37 -4.43
C GLU A 3 12.58 0.04 -3.90
N LEU A 4 12.52 1.14 -3.16
CA LEU A 4 11.27 1.81 -2.79
C LEU A 4 10.92 2.85 -3.86
N ARG A 5 9.79 2.65 -4.54
CA ARG A 5 9.39 3.43 -5.71
C ARG A 5 8.23 4.37 -5.39
N PHE A 6 8.01 5.33 -6.30
CA PHE A 6 6.87 6.26 -6.28
C PHE A 6 6.83 7.19 -5.06
N MET A 7 7.95 7.35 -4.37
CA MET A 7 8.12 8.36 -3.32
C MET A 7 8.46 9.69 -3.97
N GLY A 8 7.73 10.74 -3.60
CA GLY A 8 8.02 12.09 -4.08
C GLY A 8 9.41 12.54 -3.68
N SER A 9 10.03 13.41 -4.48
CA SER A 9 11.38 13.93 -4.18
C SER A 9 11.45 14.66 -2.82
N ASN A 10 10.33 15.22 -2.35
CA ASN A 10 10.22 15.92 -1.06
C ASN A 10 9.75 15.02 0.11
N SER A 11 9.63 13.71 -0.11
CA SER A 11 9.27 12.79 0.97
C SER A 11 10.37 12.76 2.03
N ASP A 12 9.94 12.82 3.30
CA ASP A 12 10.82 12.71 4.47
C ASP A 12 11.27 11.26 4.60
N LEU A 13 12.51 11.02 4.20
CA LEU A 13 13.14 9.70 4.14
C LEU A 13 14.62 9.86 4.44
N GLN A 14 15.15 8.98 5.28
CA GLN A 14 16.53 8.98 5.72
C GLN A 14 17.19 7.61 5.51
N GLN A 15 18.51 7.61 5.36
CA GLN A 15 19.28 6.38 5.33
C GLN A 15 19.16 5.68 6.70
N GLY A 16 18.94 4.37 6.69
CA GLY A 16 18.76 3.57 7.89
C GLY A 16 17.30 3.33 8.29
N ASP A 17 16.35 4.08 7.73
CA ASP A 17 14.92 3.92 7.99
C ASP A 17 14.46 2.49 7.71
N LEU A 18 13.60 1.99 8.60
CA LEU A 18 13.01 0.68 8.50
C LEU A 18 11.74 0.75 7.64
N LEU A 19 11.71 -0.05 6.59
CA LEU A 19 10.53 -0.23 5.75
C LEU A 19 9.69 -1.39 6.26
N THR A 20 8.39 -1.15 6.43
CA THR A 20 7.40 -2.16 6.82
C THR A 20 6.25 -2.22 5.81
N THR A 21 5.54 -3.34 5.78
CA THR A 21 4.27 -3.44 5.04
C THR A 21 3.24 -2.45 5.59
N SER A 22 2.48 -1.79 4.71
CA SER A 22 1.42 -0.85 5.12
C SER A 22 0.08 -1.53 5.36
N GLY A 23 -0.15 -2.67 4.72
CA GLY A 23 -1.39 -3.45 4.77
C GLY A 23 -2.57 -2.88 3.98
N ILE A 24 -2.35 -1.85 3.16
CA ILE A 24 -3.40 -1.17 2.37
C ILE A 24 -4.00 -2.05 1.27
N ASP A 25 -3.26 -3.06 0.81
CA ASP A 25 -3.67 -3.96 -0.28
C ASP A 25 -4.53 -5.13 0.22
N GLY A 26 -4.61 -5.33 1.54
CA GLY A 26 -5.27 -6.49 2.14
C GLY A 26 -4.55 -7.82 1.93
N ILE A 27 -3.36 -7.82 1.33
CA ILE A 27 -2.56 -9.03 1.08
C ILE A 27 -1.66 -9.29 2.28
N TYR A 28 -0.95 -8.28 2.75
CA TYR A 28 -0.07 -8.39 3.91
C TYR A 28 -0.67 -7.64 5.11
N PRO A 29 -0.51 -8.14 6.35
CA PRO A 29 -0.79 -7.33 7.54
C PRO A 29 0.20 -6.15 7.60
N ALA A 30 -0.19 -5.06 8.24
CA ALA A 30 0.69 -3.92 8.46
C ALA A 30 1.82 -4.27 9.45
N GLY A 31 2.99 -3.64 9.27
CA GLY A 31 4.10 -3.68 10.22
C GLY A 31 5.13 -4.80 10.02
N LEU A 32 5.01 -5.63 8.99
CA LEU A 32 6.04 -6.65 8.71
C LEU A 32 7.33 -6.00 8.20
N PRO A 33 8.50 -6.23 8.83
CA PRO A 33 9.77 -5.67 8.38
C PRO A 33 10.19 -6.19 7.00
N VAL A 34 10.57 -5.29 6.11
CA VAL A 34 10.95 -5.62 4.72
C VAL A 34 12.43 -5.34 4.47
N ALA A 35 12.86 -4.10 4.68
CA ALA A 35 14.20 -3.63 4.30
C ALA A 35 14.62 -2.40 5.10
N ARG A 36 15.91 -2.05 5.02
CA ARG A 36 16.41 -0.73 5.46
C ARG A 36 16.87 0.10 4.28
N ILE A 37 16.62 1.41 4.32
CA ILE A 37 17.08 2.33 3.28
C ILE A 37 18.61 2.40 3.33
N SER A 38 19.25 2.09 2.21
CA SER A 38 20.71 2.13 2.08
C SER A 38 21.20 3.35 1.34
N ARG A 39 20.41 3.90 0.40
CA ARG A 39 20.78 5.10 -0.36
C ARG A 39 19.55 5.76 -0.95
N ILE A 40 19.53 7.09 -0.97
CA ILE A 40 18.48 7.88 -1.62
C ILE A 40 19.14 8.77 -2.68
N GLU A 41 18.64 8.71 -3.90
CA GLU A 41 19.02 9.59 -5.00
C GLU A 41 17.82 10.46 -5.39
N ARG A 42 18.00 11.78 -5.28
CA ARG A 42 17.02 12.78 -5.70
C ARG A 42 17.58 13.51 -6.91
N ARG A 43 16.81 13.58 -7.99
CA ARG A 43 17.20 14.24 -9.23
C ARG A 43 16.28 15.44 -9.48
N PRO A 44 16.80 16.65 -9.74
CA PRO A 44 15.98 17.85 -9.94
C PRO A 44 14.92 17.70 -11.05
N GLU A 45 15.24 16.95 -12.09
CA GLU A 45 14.38 16.67 -13.24
C GLU A 45 13.36 15.53 -13.00
N SER A 46 13.40 14.85 -11.85
CA SER A 46 12.53 13.72 -11.51
C SER A 46 11.54 14.06 -10.40
N THR A 47 10.25 13.78 -10.64
CA THR A 47 9.20 13.90 -9.63
C THR A 47 9.36 12.87 -8.49
N PHE A 48 9.99 11.73 -8.78
CA PHE A 48 10.18 10.64 -7.83
C PHE A 48 11.65 10.47 -7.46
N ALA A 49 11.90 10.16 -6.18
CA ALA A 49 13.20 9.74 -5.69
C ALA A 49 13.48 8.28 -6.06
N LYS A 50 14.75 7.94 -6.32
CA LYS A 50 15.22 6.55 -6.41
C LYS A 50 15.77 6.15 -5.06
N ILE A 51 15.14 5.18 -4.40
CA ILE A 51 15.50 4.77 -3.04
C ILE A 51 15.91 3.31 -3.07
N TYR A 52 17.18 3.06 -2.80
CA TYR A 52 17.75 1.73 -2.72
C TYR A 52 17.68 1.21 -1.28
N CYS A 53 17.40 -0.07 -1.15
CA CYS A 53 17.22 -0.71 0.15
C CYS A 53 17.91 -2.06 0.22
N VAL A 54 18.31 -2.43 1.44
CA VAL A 54 18.86 -3.74 1.77
C VAL A 54 17.77 -4.55 2.46
N PRO A 55 17.37 -5.72 1.91
CA PRO A 55 16.39 -6.59 2.55
C PRO A 55 16.86 -7.04 3.94
N LEU A 56 15.94 -7.13 4.89
CA LEU A 56 16.23 -7.68 6.23
C LEU A 56 16.21 -9.20 6.25
N ALA A 57 15.39 -9.81 5.40
CA ALA A 57 15.31 -11.25 5.26
C ALA A 57 16.40 -11.78 4.32
N LEU A 58 16.85 -13.01 4.58
CA LEU A 58 17.64 -13.79 3.65
C LEU A 58 16.73 -14.25 2.50
N VAL A 59 16.70 -13.47 1.42
CA VAL A 59 15.89 -13.77 0.23
C VAL A 59 16.38 -15.04 -0.48
N THR A 60 17.65 -15.39 -0.30
CA THR A 60 18.26 -16.63 -0.79
C THR A 60 18.66 -17.51 0.39
N GLY A 61 18.51 -18.83 0.24
CA GLY A 61 18.92 -19.79 1.26
C GLY A 61 17.94 -20.00 2.42
N ALA A 62 16.75 -19.37 2.39
CA ALA A 62 15.68 -19.71 3.33
C ALA A 62 15.17 -21.13 3.07
N ARG A 63 15.30 -22.02 4.06
CA ARG A 63 14.83 -23.42 3.96
C ARG A 63 13.37 -23.59 4.39
N GLN A 64 12.89 -22.69 5.24
CA GLN A 64 11.55 -22.73 5.79
C GLN A 64 10.92 -21.35 5.64
N VAL A 65 9.62 -21.33 5.41
CA VAL A 65 8.84 -20.11 5.21
C VAL A 65 7.56 -20.17 6.03
N ILE A 66 7.06 -18.99 6.41
CA ILE A 66 5.75 -18.84 7.03
C ILE A 66 4.83 -18.20 6.00
N VAL A 67 3.70 -18.85 5.74
CA VAL A 67 2.65 -18.29 4.88
C VAL A 67 1.72 -17.43 5.74
N VAL A 68 1.60 -16.15 5.38
CA VAL A 68 0.71 -15.21 6.04
C VAL A 68 -0.65 -15.24 5.35
N LYS A 69 -1.74 -15.29 6.11
CA LYS A 69 -3.09 -15.21 5.56
C LYS A 69 -3.41 -13.78 5.13
N PRO A 70 -4.01 -13.57 3.94
CA PRO A 70 -4.49 -12.25 3.54
C PRO A 70 -5.48 -11.65 4.56
N VAL A 71 -5.43 -10.35 4.72
CA VAL A 71 -6.26 -9.56 5.66
C VAL A 71 -7.36 -8.75 4.95
N SER A 72 -7.61 -9.02 3.67
CA SER A 72 -8.61 -8.29 2.86
C SER A 72 -10.02 -8.33 3.45
N SER A 73 -10.40 -9.40 4.14
CA SER A 73 -11.68 -9.51 4.84
C SER A 73 -11.80 -8.61 6.08
N GLN A 74 -10.69 -8.03 6.54
CA GLN A 74 -10.65 -7.14 7.71
C GLN A 74 -10.70 -5.66 7.32
N ILE A 75 -10.65 -5.33 6.02
CA ILE A 75 -10.74 -3.95 5.54
C ILE A 75 -12.21 -3.51 5.61
N PRO A 76 -12.55 -2.47 6.40
CA PRO A 76 -13.91 -1.97 6.45
C PRO A 76 -14.37 -1.51 5.05
N PRO A 77 -15.64 -1.73 4.68
CA PRO A 77 -16.17 -1.23 3.43
C PRO A 77 -16.01 0.28 3.38
N ARG A 78 -15.69 0.81 2.18
CA ARG A 78 -15.49 2.24 1.98
C ARG A 78 -16.74 3.00 2.48
N PRO A 79 -16.59 3.96 3.41
CA PRO A 79 -17.69 4.81 3.82
C PRO A 79 -18.25 5.53 2.58
N GLY A 80 -19.53 5.30 2.26
CA GLY A 80 -20.21 5.95 1.15
C GLY A 80 -20.56 5.07 -0.06
N SER A 81 -20.18 3.79 -0.11
CA SER A 81 -20.84 2.83 -1.02
C SER A 81 -22.08 2.24 -0.36
N ALA A 82 -22.99 3.08 0.11
CA ALA A 82 -24.38 2.65 0.22
C ALA A 82 -24.82 2.34 -1.21
N ALA A 83 -25.24 1.11 -1.48
CA ALA A 83 -25.94 0.79 -2.72
C ALA A 83 -27.00 1.88 -2.97
N PRO A 84 -27.20 2.35 -4.22
CA PRO A 84 -28.20 3.37 -4.49
C PRO A 84 -29.53 2.91 -3.89
N ASP A 85 -30.07 3.73 -2.99
CA ASP A 85 -31.35 3.47 -2.35
C ASP A 85 -32.43 3.43 -3.44
N ASP A 86 -32.91 2.22 -3.74
CA ASP A 86 -33.98 1.93 -4.71
C ASP A 86 -35.26 2.75 -4.47
N ARG A 87 -35.39 3.39 -3.30
CA ARG A 87 -36.50 4.28 -2.95
C ARG A 87 -36.55 5.56 -3.80
N VAL A 88 -35.42 6.05 -4.31
CA VAL A 88 -35.40 7.29 -5.12
C VAL A 88 -35.95 7.05 -6.54
N ILE A 89 -35.85 5.83 -7.05
CA ILE A 89 -36.26 5.50 -8.43
C ILE A 89 -37.78 5.35 -8.54
N ARG A 90 -38.46 4.89 -7.49
CA ARG A 90 -39.94 4.69 -7.49
C ARG A 90 -40.72 6.01 -7.44
N ALA A 91 -40.18 7.06 -6.82
CA ALA A 91 -40.89 8.33 -6.67
C ALA A 91 -41.10 9.08 -8.01
N LYS A 92 -40.22 8.88 -9.01
CA LYS A 92 -40.35 9.53 -10.32
C LYS A 92 -41.33 8.84 -11.29
N LYS A 93 -41.80 7.62 -11.00
CA LYS A 93 -42.67 6.87 -11.92
C LYS A 93 -44.18 7.11 -11.69
N GLY A 94 -44.54 7.95 -10.71
CA GLY A 94 -45.94 8.25 -10.34
C GLY A 94 -46.52 9.57 -10.87
N ALA A 95 -45.72 10.43 -11.49
CA ALA A 95 -46.16 11.74 -11.99
C ALA A 95 -46.21 11.77 -13.53
N SER A 96 -47.08 10.95 -14.11
CA SER A 96 -47.56 11.16 -15.48
C SER A 96 -48.95 10.54 -15.59
N LYS A 97 -49.95 11.33 -15.25
CA LYS A 97 -51.32 11.21 -15.74
C LYS A 97 -52.03 12.55 -15.57
#